data_AF-A0A5S4GQH4-F1
#
_entry.id   AF-A0A5S4GQH4-F1
#
_cell.length_a   1.000
_cell.length_b   1.000
_cell.length_c   1.000
_cell.angle_alpha   90.00
_cell.angle_beta   90.00
_cell.angle_gamma   90.00
#
_symmetry.space_group_name_H-M   'P 1'
#
loop_
_entity.id
_entity.type
_entity.pdbx_description
1 polymer ?
#
loop_
_entity_poly.entity_id
_entity_poly.type
_entity_poly.pdbx_seq_one_letter_code
_entity_poly.pdbx_strand_id
1 'polypeptide(L)'
;MYSVEEVADLLGLHVRTVRRYIREGRLKAVRIGKQYRIGRDGLEELTGRPEPAGRSAARVEVSSIVQVDGVDRHLADRLGTLVVSAAQSGPDPGQPVHIQVVHDEEGQRLKVVLLGGAAATAEVLRLIDAVLGEGGVLGREAGDD
;
A
#
# COMPACT_ATOMS: atom_id res chain seq x y z
N MET A 1 11.09 32.75 2.12
CA MET A 1 10.03 33.15 3.09
C MET A 1 8.89 33.78 2.32
N TYR A 2 7.67 33.48 2.73
CA TYR A 2 6.46 33.96 2.08
C TYR A 2 5.89 35.17 2.81
N SER A 3 5.24 36.06 2.07
CA SER A 3 4.35 37.10 2.58
C SER A 3 2.98 36.50 2.95
N VAL A 4 2.15 37.30 3.62
CA VAL A 4 0.79 36.87 3.99
C VAL A 4 -0.06 36.64 2.75
N GLU A 5 0.14 37.48 1.73
CA GLU A 5 -0.55 37.45 0.45
C GLU A 5 -0.14 36.20 -0.35
N GLU A 6 1.16 35.87 -0.43
CA GLU A 6 1.62 34.64 -1.08
C GLU A 6 1.08 33.38 -0.37
N VAL A 7 1.01 33.35 0.95
CA VAL A 7 0.41 32.23 1.69
C VAL A 7 -1.10 32.11 1.44
N ALA A 8 -1.78 33.25 1.33
CA ALA A 8 -3.20 33.29 1.00
C ALA A 8 -3.47 32.66 -0.38
N ASP A 9 -2.68 33.04 -1.38
CA ASP A 9 -2.78 32.49 -2.73
C ASP A 9 -2.44 30.99 -2.76
N LEU A 10 -1.37 30.58 -2.07
CA LEU A 10 -0.94 29.18 -2.01
C LEU A 10 -1.98 28.25 -1.37
N LEU A 11 -2.70 28.72 -0.36
CA LEU A 11 -3.69 27.92 0.38
C LEU A 11 -5.11 28.14 -0.14
N GLY A 12 -5.33 29.02 -1.12
CA GLY A 12 -6.67 29.42 -1.55
C GLY A 12 -7.49 30.09 -0.44
N LEU A 13 -6.82 30.71 0.54
CA LEU A 13 -7.44 31.35 1.69
C LEU A 13 -7.47 32.86 1.54
N HIS A 14 -8.46 33.53 2.13
CA HIS A 14 -8.45 34.98 2.18
C HIS A 14 -7.32 35.50 3.09
N VAL A 15 -6.63 36.58 2.71
CA VAL A 15 -5.54 37.23 3.48
C VAL A 15 -5.92 37.47 4.96
N ARG A 16 -7.18 37.85 5.20
CA ARG A 16 -7.74 38.03 6.55
C ARG A 16 -7.66 36.76 7.42
N THR A 17 -7.90 35.60 6.83
CA THR A 17 -7.82 34.30 7.51
C THR A 17 -6.38 33.96 7.88
N VAL A 18 -5.43 34.20 6.96
CA VAL A 18 -4.00 34.02 7.23
C VAL A 18 -3.54 34.93 8.37
N ARG A 19 -3.94 36.21 8.37
CA ARG A 19 -3.64 37.16 9.47
C ARG A 19 -4.25 36.72 10.79
N ARG A 20 -5.45 36.13 10.77
CA ARG A 20 -6.10 35.56 11.96
C ARG A 20 -5.28 34.39 12.51
N TYR A 21 -4.84 33.46 11.67
CA TYR A 21 -4.01 32.33 12.10
C TYR A 21 -2.68 32.74 12.70
N ILE A 22 -2.05 33.79 12.17
CA ILE A 22 -0.83 34.35 12.77
C ILE A 22 -1.12 34.91 14.16
N ARG A 23 -2.23 35.64 14.35
CA ARG A 23 -2.62 36.21 15.65
C ARG A 23 -3.02 35.15 16.67
N GLU A 24 -3.67 34.07 16.22
CA GLU A 24 -4.08 32.94 17.05
C GLU A 24 -2.91 31.98 17.34
N GLY A 25 -1.70 32.25 16.82
CA GLY A 25 -0.54 31.38 16.99
C GLY A 25 -0.59 30.09 16.17
N ARG A 26 -1.62 29.91 15.34
CA ARG A 26 -1.81 28.74 14.48
C ARG A 26 -0.87 28.70 13.29
N LEU A 27 -0.33 29.85 12.89
CA LEU A 27 0.66 29.96 11.81
C LEU A 27 1.89 30.72 12.32
N LYS A 28 3.04 30.03 12.37
CA LYS A 28 4.31 30.65 12.79
C LYS A 28 4.77 31.65 11.74
N ALA A 29 4.90 32.91 12.16
CA ALA A 29 5.40 34.00 11.33
C ALA A 29 6.38 34.86 12.12
N VAL A 30 7.39 35.38 11.43
CA VAL A 30 8.33 36.36 11.96
C VAL A 30 7.99 37.74 11.43
N ARG A 31 8.14 38.77 12.26
CA ARG A 31 7.89 40.16 11.84
C ARG A 31 9.20 40.77 11.36
N ILE A 32 9.25 41.12 10.07
CA ILE A 32 10.39 41.78 9.45
C ILE A 32 9.92 43.18 9.03
N GLY A 33 10.34 44.18 9.81
CA GLY A 33 9.85 45.55 9.69
C GLY A 33 8.33 45.66 9.91
N LYS A 34 7.61 46.18 8.92
CA LYS A 34 6.14 46.34 8.96
C LYS A 34 5.38 45.11 8.45
N GLN A 35 6.07 44.06 8.03
CA GLN A 35 5.47 42.91 7.36
C GLN A 35 5.66 41.62 8.18
N TYR A 36 4.69 40.71 8.08
CA TYR A 36 4.88 39.33 8.50
C TYR A 36 5.53 38.53 7.37
N ARG A 37 6.45 37.64 7.75
CA ARG A 37 7.11 36.68 6.87
C ARG A 37 6.91 35.30 7.45
N ILE A 38 6.46 34.38 6.60
CA ILE A 38 6.14 33.01 6.95
C ILE A 38 7.27 32.12 6.42
N GLY A 39 7.89 31.37 7.32
CA GLY A 39 8.86 30.34 6.96
C GLY A 39 8.18 29.14 6.33
N ARG A 40 8.91 28.37 5.52
CA ARG A 40 8.40 27.13 4.93
C ARG A 40 7.93 26.15 6.03
N ASP A 41 8.73 25.98 7.07
CA ASP A 41 8.40 25.12 8.22
C ASP A 41 7.09 25.49 8.93
N GLY A 42 6.81 26.80 9.05
CA GLY A 42 5.58 27.29 9.68
C GLY A 42 4.35 27.04 8.82
N LEU A 43 4.50 27.09 7.49
CA LEU A 43 3.45 26.73 6.55
C LEU A 43 3.18 25.22 6.56
N GLU A 44 4.25 24.42 6.56
CA GLU A 44 4.18 22.95 6.62
C GLU A 44 3.51 22.46 7.92
N GLU A 45 3.77 23.10 9.06
CA GLU A 45 3.09 22.80 10.32
C GLU A 45 1.59 23.11 10.27
N LEU A 46 1.20 24.21 9.62
CA LEU A 46 -0.20 24.61 9.47
C LEU A 46 -0.98 23.65 8.55
N THR A 47 -0.37 23.20 7.45
CA THR A 47 -1.01 22.25 6.51
C THR A 47 -1.01 20.82 7.03
N GLY A 48 -0.43 20.59 8.22
CA GLY A 48 0.01 19.28 8.66
C GLY A 48 1.31 18.94 7.95
N ARG A 49 2.35 18.62 8.72
CA ARG A 49 3.47 17.89 8.16
C ARG A 49 2.86 16.63 7.51
N PRO A 50 3.19 16.24 6.27
CA PRO A 50 3.40 14.81 6.08
C PRO A 50 4.47 14.48 7.12
N GLU A 51 4.09 13.77 8.19
CA GLU A 51 5.05 13.38 9.23
C GLU A 51 6.32 12.93 8.51
N PRO A 52 7.52 13.46 8.85
CA PRO A 52 8.73 12.78 8.44
C PRO A 52 8.64 11.46 9.17
N ALA A 53 8.07 10.46 8.49
CA ALA A 53 7.67 9.17 9.03
C ALA A 53 8.77 8.75 9.99
N GLY A 54 8.47 8.80 11.29
CA GLY A 54 9.49 8.79 12.33
C GLY A 54 10.30 7.52 12.17
N ARG A 55 11.55 7.63 11.66
CA ARG A 55 12.30 6.47 11.13
C ARG A 55 11.34 5.46 10.50
N SER A 56 10.71 5.83 9.38
CA SER A 56 9.94 4.89 8.56
C SER A 56 10.74 3.60 8.50
N ALA A 57 10.26 2.55 9.17
CA ALA A 57 10.82 1.23 8.98
C ALA A 57 10.87 1.06 7.46
N ALA A 58 12.06 0.73 6.93
CA ALA A 58 12.30 0.73 5.49
C ALA A 58 11.08 0.13 4.79
N ARG A 59 10.40 0.94 3.95
CA ARG A 59 9.17 0.50 3.30
C ARG A 59 9.55 -0.58 2.29
N VAL A 60 9.38 -1.84 2.67
CA VAL A 60 9.71 -2.99 1.83
C VAL A 60 8.50 -3.37 1.00
N GLU A 61 8.61 -3.14 -0.30
CA GLU A 61 7.68 -3.62 -1.30
C GLU A 61 8.28 -4.82 -2.03
N VAL A 62 7.43 -5.78 -2.36
CA VAL A 62 7.79 -7.00 -3.08
C VAL A 62 6.93 -7.10 -4.34
N SER A 63 7.59 -7.33 -5.46
CA SER A 63 6.98 -7.82 -6.70
C SER A 63 7.47 -9.24 -6.91
N SER A 64 6.56 -10.20 -6.99
CA SER A 64 6.91 -11.61 -7.21
C SER A 64 6.03 -12.23 -8.26
N ILE A 65 6.64 -13.06 -9.11
CA ILE A 65 5.96 -13.87 -10.11
C ILE A 65 6.17 -15.33 -9.72
N VAL A 66 5.08 -16.05 -9.50
CA VAL A 66 5.08 -17.50 -9.30
C VAL A 66 4.62 -18.15 -10.59
N GLN A 67 5.38 -19.12 -11.08
CA GLN A 67 5.04 -19.92 -12.25
C GLN A 67 4.96 -21.38 -11.84
N VAL A 68 3.87 -22.04 -12.21
CA VAL A 68 3.62 -23.45 -11.96
C VAL A 68 3.29 -24.10 -13.30
N ASP A 69 4.04 -25.13 -13.66
CA ASP A 69 3.78 -25.95 -14.85
C ASP A 69 2.98 -27.20 -14.44
N GLY A 70 2.24 -27.80 -15.38
CA GLY A 70 1.43 -29.00 -15.14
C GLY A 70 0.14 -28.76 -14.34
N VAL A 71 -0.39 -27.53 -14.34
CA VAL A 71 -1.60 -27.18 -13.56
C VAL A 71 -2.85 -27.52 -14.35
N ASP A 72 -3.60 -28.50 -13.87
CA ASP A 72 -4.95 -28.80 -14.37
C ASP A 72 -5.97 -27.73 -13.92
N ARG A 73 -7.16 -27.76 -14.53
CA ARG A 73 -8.23 -26.79 -14.27
C ARG A 73 -8.70 -26.80 -12.80
N HIS A 74 -8.74 -27.96 -12.17
CA HIS A 74 -9.23 -28.09 -10.80
C HIS A 74 -8.24 -27.45 -9.80
N LEU A 75 -6.95 -27.68 -10.00
CA LEU A 75 -5.90 -27.02 -9.22
C LEU A 75 -5.86 -25.51 -9.48
N ALA A 76 -6.07 -25.06 -10.73
CA ALA A 76 -6.16 -23.64 -11.06
C ALA A 76 -7.32 -22.94 -10.34
N ASP A 77 -8.52 -23.53 -10.33
CA ASP A 77 -9.70 -22.99 -9.64
C ASP A 77 -9.49 -22.90 -8.12
N ARG A 78 -8.86 -23.94 -7.53
CA ARG A 78 -8.50 -23.95 -6.11
C ARG A 78 -7.51 -22.84 -5.78
N LEU A 79 -6.44 -22.70 -6.57
CA LEU A 79 -5.44 -21.65 -6.39
C LEU A 79 -6.05 -20.24 -6.55
N GLY A 80 -6.93 -20.05 -7.54
CA GLY A 80 -7.64 -18.78 -7.74
C GLY A 80 -8.48 -18.40 -6.52
N THR A 81 -9.24 -19.34 -5.97
CA THR A 81 -10.08 -19.12 -4.77
C THR A 81 -9.24 -18.75 -3.55
N LEU A 82 -8.15 -19.49 -3.32
CA LEU A 82 -7.24 -19.26 -2.20
C LEU A 82 -6.56 -17.90 -2.27
N VAL A 83 -6.11 -17.52 -3.46
CA VAL A 83 -5.45 -16.25 -3.73
C VAL A 83 -6.39 -15.06 -3.47
N VAL A 84 -7.65 -15.13 -3.91
CA VAL A 84 -8.65 -14.09 -3.65
C VAL A 84 -8.94 -13.95 -2.16
N SER A 85 -8.99 -15.07 -1.43
CA SER A 85 -9.16 -15.07 0.03
C SER A 85 -7.94 -14.46 0.75
N ALA A 86 -6.74 -14.76 0.29
CA ALA A 86 -5.51 -14.27 0.88
C ALA A 86 -5.33 -12.75 0.68
N ALA A 87 -5.74 -12.22 -0.47
CA ALA A 87 -5.73 -10.77 -0.74
C ALA A 87 -6.61 -9.97 0.24
N GLN A 88 -7.69 -10.57 0.74
CA GLN A 88 -8.63 -9.94 1.66
C GLN A 88 -8.24 -10.10 3.14
N SER A 89 -7.36 -11.05 3.46
CA SER A 89 -6.99 -11.42 4.84
C SER A 89 -5.62 -10.89 5.26
N GLY A 90 -5.07 -9.91 4.54
CA GLY A 90 -3.72 -9.40 4.75
C GLY A 90 -3.48 -8.83 6.17
N PRO A 91 -2.26 -8.95 6.71
CA PRO A 91 -1.93 -8.51 8.07
C PRO A 91 -1.95 -6.98 8.25
N ASP A 92 -1.96 -6.21 7.16
CA ASP A 92 -2.04 -4.75 7.17
C ASP A 92 -3.26 -4.29 6.34
N PRO A 93 -4.37 -3.88 6.99
CA PRO A 93 -5.57 -3.38 6.31
C PRO A 93 -5.29 -2.16 5.42
N GLY A 94 -4.17 -1.46 5.61
CA GLY A 94 -3.77 -0.27 4.84
C GLY A 94 -2.91 -0.57 3.61
N GLN A 95 -2.44 -1.81 3.42
CA GLN A 95 -1.59 -2.19 2.29
C GLN A 95 -2.10 -3.48 1.62
N PRO A 96 -3.17 -3.38 0.81
CA PRO A 96 -3.70 -4.53 0.10
C PRO A 96 -2.65 -5.09 -0.86
N VAL A 97 -2.51 -6.43 -0.86
CA VAL A 97 -1.69 -7.12 -1.87
C VAL A 97 -2.48 -7.21 -3.15
N HIS A 98 -1.95 -6.63 -4.22
CA HIS A 98 -2.52 -6.80 -5.55
C HIS A 98 -2.09 -8.15 -6.11
N ILE A 99 -3.05 -8.97 -6.52
CA ILE A 99 -2.80 -10.29 -7.07
C ILE A 99 -3.48 -10.44 -8.43
N GLN A 100 -2.73 -10.93 -9.42
CA GLN A 100 -3.26 -11.36 -10.71
C GLN A 100 -2.94 -12.84 -10.95
N VAL A 101 -3.93 -13.61 -11.39
CA VAL A 101 -3.76 -15.02 -11.75
C VAL A 101 -4.08 -15.17 -13.23
N VAL A 102 -3.18 -15.80 -13.98
CA VAL A 102 -3.33 -16.11 -15.41
C VAL A 102 -3.11 -17.60 -15.58
N HIS A 103 -4.10 -18.31 -16.11
CA HIS A 103 -4.00 -19.73 -16.46
C HIS A 103 -3.98 -19.88 -17.97
N ASP A 104 -2.96 -20.58 -18.46
CA ASP A 104 -2.84 -21.06 -19.83
C ASP A 104 -3.23 -22.54 -19.82
N GLU A 105 -4.47 -22.82 -20.23
CA GLU A 105 -5.02 -24.18 -20.27
C GLU A 105 -4.29 -25.07 -21.29
N GLU A 106 -3.87 -24.52 -22.44
CA GLU A 106 -3.18 -25.27 -23.51
C GLU A 106 -1.74 -25.63 -23.10
N GLY A 107 -1.03 -24.69 -22.46
CA GLY A 107 0.31 -24.89 -21.93
C GLY A 107 0.37 -25.55 -20.55
N GLN A 108 -0.78 -25.84 -19.94
CA GLN A 108 -0.92 -26.30 -18.55
C GLN A 108 -0.11 -25.46 -17.56
N ARG A 109 -0.10 -24.14 -17.73
CA ARG A 109 0.75 -23.22 -16.97
C ARG A 109 -0.08 -22.21 -16.21
N LEU A 110 0.21 -22.04 -14.92
CA LEU A 110 -0.35 -21.00 -14.09
C LEU A 110 0.71 -19.95 -13.77
N LYS A 111 0.33 -18.68 -13.89
CA LYS A 111 1.15 -17.53 -13.48
C LYS A 111 0.40 -16.70 -12.46
N VAL A 112 1.03 -16.46 -11.31
CA VAL A 112 0.52 -15.58 -10.26
C VAL A 112 1.48 -14.41 -10.09
N VAL A 113 0.97 -13.19 -10.20
CA VAL A 113 1.72 -11.94 -10.00
C VAL A 113 1.25 -11.30 -8.70
N LEU A 114 2.16 -11.08 -7.76
CA LEU A 114 1.91 -10.47 -6.46
C LEU A 114 2.66 -9.14 -6.36
N LEU A 115 1.96 -8.11 -5.88
CA LEU A 115 2.51 -6.78 -5.60
C LEU A 115 2.02 -6.34 -4.22
N GLY A 116 2.92 -6.16 -3.26
CA GLY A 116 2.54 -5.77 -1.90
C GLY A 116 3.69 -5.75 -0.92
N GLY A 117 3.36 -5.63 0.38
CA GLY A 117 4.35 -5.65 1.45
C GLY A 117 4.95 -7.05 1.68
N ALA A 118 6.20 -7.11 2.16
CA ALA A 118 6.94 -8.36 2.30
C ALA A 118 6.23 -9.44 3.16
N ALA A 119 5.65 -9.06 4.29
CA ALA A 119 4.96 -10.00 5.19
C ALA A 119 3.72 -10.63 4.53
N ALA A 120 2.93 -9.79 3.84
CA ALA A 120 1.73 -10.26 3.17
C ALA A 120 2.08 -11.13 1.95
N THR A 121 3.09 -10.75 1.16
CA THR A 121 3.59 -11.60 0.07
C THR A 121 4.08 -12.95 0.59
N ALA A 122 4.81 -12.99 1.71
CA ALA A 122 5.30 -14.24 2.30
C ALA A 122 4.17 -15.16 2.77
N GLU A 123 3.05 -14.61 3.28
CA GLU A 123 1.86 -15.39 3.62
C GLU A 123 1.24 -16.04 2.39
N VAL A 124 1.05 -15.27 1.31
CA VAL A 124 0.50 -15.79 0.05
C VAL A 124 1.37 -16.89 -0.53
N LEU A 125 2.70 -16.73 -0.52
CA LEU A 125 3.63 -17.74 -1.01
C LEU A 125 3.54 -19.04 -0.20
N ARG A 126 3.39 -18.96 1.14
CA ARG A 126 3.17 -20.13 1.99
C ARG A 126 1.86 -20.85 1.68
N LEU A 127 0.78 -20.11 1.39
CA LEU A 127 -0.50 -20.71 1.01
C LEU A 127 -0.43 -21.40 -0.35
N ILE A 128 0.25 -20.80 -1.32
CA ILE A 128 0.49 -21.40 -2.64
C ILE A 128 1.29 -22.70 -2.47
N ASP A 129 2.39 -22.66 -1.72
CA ASP A 129 3.22 -23.84 -1.46
C ASP A 129 2.45 -24.97 -0.77
N ALA A 130 1.62 -24.65 0.24
CA ALA A 130 0.79 -25.65 0.93
C ALA A 130 -0.23 -26.36 0.02
N VAL A 131 -0.61 -25.73 -1.10
CA VAL A 131 -1.57 -26.28 -2.06
C VAL A 131 -0.87 -27.07 -3.16
N LEU A 132 0.37 -26.71 -3.47
CA LEU A 132 1.22 -27.37 -4.46
C LEU A 132 2.04 -28.54 -3.87
N GLY A 133 2.33 -28.52 -2.57
CA GLY A 133 3.08 -29.56 -1.87
C GLY A 133 2.32 -30.89 -1.77
N GLU A 134 3.06 -32.00 -1.77
CA GLU A 134 2.51 -33.37 -1.69
C GLU A 134 1.58 -33.51 -0.47
N GLY A 135 0.29 -33.73 -0.73
CA GLY A 135 -0.71 -34.05 0.30
C GLY A 135 -1.59 -32.91 0.78
N GLY A 136 -1.92 -31.94 -0.07
CA GLY A 136 -3.03 -31.00 0.18
C GLY A 136 -4.31 -31.74 0.58
N VAL A 137 -4.64 -31.62 1.87
CA VAL A 137 -5.77 -32.20 2.61
C VAL A 137 -7.00 -32.45 1.72
N LEU A 138 -7.46 -33.71 1.68
CA LEU A 138 -8.62 -34.30 0.95
C LEU A 138 -8.33 -35.18 -0.28
N GLY A 139 -7.07 -35.37 -0.71
CA GLY A 139 -6.72 -36.28 -1.82
C GLY A 139 -6.83 -37.80 -1.53
N ARG A 140 -7.64 -38.25 -0.56
CA ARG A 140 -7.80 -39.67 -0.24
C ARG A 140 -9.27 -40.08 -0.38
N GLU A 141 -9.72 -40.18 -1.63
CA GLU A 141 -10.87 -41.00 -2.03
C GLU A 141 -10.82 -41.21 -3.55
N ALA A 142 -9.98 -42.14 -4.01
CA ALA A 142 -10.23 -42.97 -5.18
C ALA A 142 -9.08 -43.98 -5.33
N GLY A 143 -9.42 -45.27 -5.21
CA GLY A 143 -8.63 -46.36 -5.76
C GLY A 143 -7.96 -47.25 -4.71
N ASP A 144 -8.73 -48.12 -4.07
CA ASP A 144 -8.29 -49.51 -3.99
C ASP A 144 -9.49 -50.38 -4.42
N ASP A 145 -9.19 -51.28 -5.35
CA ASP A 145 -10.08 -52.15 -6.14
C ASP A 145 -10.68 -53.29 -5.29
#